data_AF-A0A2V7B0V8-F1
#
_entry.id   AF-A0A2V7B0V8-F1
#
_cell.length_a   1.000
_cell.length_b   1.000
_cell.length_c   1.000
_cell.angle_alpha   90.00
_cell.angle_beta   90.00
_cell.angle_gamma   90.00
#
_symmetry.space_group_name_H-M   'P 1'
#
loop_
_entity.id
_entity.type
_entity.pdbx_description
1 polymer ?
#
loop_
_entity_poly.entity_id
_entity_poly.type
_entity_poly.pdbx_seq_one_letter_code
_entity_poly.pdbx_strand_id
1 'polypeptide(L)'
;MRRSPRDQERSLRFAGPERRRMPRYYVTVPVEFDGGTGTTKDVNESGVRFEIDQPLVPDQSVTLRLVFRDFQGGDPWRMAARGKVVRVETNGTAYTVAVRVTSYVLAEAPSSD
;
A
#
# COMPACT_ATOMS: atom_id res chain seq x y z
N MET A 1 -15.62 -35.94 7.10
CA MET A 1 -14.15 -35.98 7.25
C MET A 1 -13.72 -34.80 8.13
N ARG A 2 -13.52 -35.04 9.44
CA ARG A 2 -13.21 -33.99 10.43
C ARG A 2 -11.71 -33.69 10.40
N ARG A 3 -11.32 -32.42 10.22
CA ARG A 3 -9.91 -32.00 10.21
C ARG A 3 -9.28 -32.26 11.59
N SER A 4 -8.05 -32.78 11.57
CA SER A 4 -7.27 -33.13 12.75
C SER A 4 -6.98 -31.89 13.63
N PRO A 5 -7.05 -31.99 14.97
CA PRO A 5 -6.71 -30.90 15.89
C PRO A 5 -5.29 -30.34 15.71
N ARG A 6 -4.35 -31.15 15.16
CA ARG A 6 -2.94 -30.78 15.00
C ARG A 6 -2.68 -29.73 13.91
N ASP A 7 -3.61 -29.49 13.00
CA ASP A 7 -3.47 -28.44 11.98
C ASP A 7 -3.85 -27.04 12.50
N GLN A 8 -4.65 -26.99 13.58
CA GLN A 8 -5.13 -25.73 14.16
C GLN A 8 -4.05 -25.07 15.04
N GLU A 9 -3.21 -25.87 15.72
CA GLU A 9 -2.14 -25.39 16.59
C GLU A 9 -0.96 -24.76 15.83
N ARG A 10 -0.75 -25.08 14.55
CA ARG A 10 0.33 -24.49 13.75
C ARG A 10 0.08 -23.03 13.34
N SER A 11 -1.17 -22.56 13.43
CA SER A 11 -1.57 -21.20 13.08
C SER A 11 -1.53 -20.22 14.26
N LEU A 12 -1.27 -20.72 15.47
CA LEU A 12 -1.01 -19.90 16.66
C LEU A 12 0.49 -19.81 16.92
N ARG A 13 1.29 -19.58 15.88
CA ARG A 13 2.65 -19.06 16.11
C ARG A 13 2.48 -17.63 16.61
N PHE A 14 2.71 -17.44 17.91
CA PHE A 14 2.91 -16.16 18.60
C PHE A 14 3.02 -14.97 17.63
N ALA A 15 1.91 -14.26 17.40
CA ALA A 15 2.01 -12.88 16.99
C ALA A 15 2.65 -12.18 18.19
N GLY A 16 3.95 -11.90 18.12
CA GLY A 16 4.65 -11.14 19.15
C GLY A 16 3.90 -9.86 19.50
N PRO A 17 4.24 -9.18 20.61
CA PRO A 17 3.51 -8.00 21.08
C PRO A 17 3.26 -7.03 19.92
N GLU A 18 2.02 -6.52 19.82
CA GLU A 18 1.63 -5.58 18.78
C GLU A 18 2.64 -4.42 18.73
N ARG A 19 3.48 -4.39 17.69
CA ARG A 19 4.54 -3.38 17.52
C ARG A 19 4.05 -2.17 16.70
N ARG A 20 2.84 -2.25 16.14
CA ARG A 20 2.28 -1.24 15.24
C ARG A 20 1.76 -0.08 16.07
N ARG A 21 2.14 1.12 15.65
CA ARG A 21 1.77 2.37 16.32
C ARG A 21 0.54 3.03 15.71
N MET A 22 0.05 2.53 14.58
CA MET A 22 -0.96 3.19 13.74
C MET A 22 -1.94 2.17 13.12
N PRO A 23 -3.25 2.49 13.06
CA PRO A 23 -4.24 1.70 12.33
C PRO A 23 -3.85 1.51 10.85
N ARG A 24 -4.47 0.55 10.17
CA ARG A 24 -4.33 0.38 8.71
C ARG A 24 -5.71 0.38 8.08
N TYR A 25 -5.86 1.23 7.07
CA TYR A 25 -7.03 1.28 6.22
C TYR A 25 -6.77 0.35 5.03
N TYR A 26 -7.50 -0.77 4.98
CA TYR A 26 -7.44 -1.72 3.88
C TYR A 26 -8.29 -1.20 2.72
N VAL A 27 -7.66 -0.37 1.90
CA VAL A 27 -8.28 0.25 0.73
C VAL A 27 -7.62 -0.27 -0.53
N THR A 28 -8.42 -0.50 -1.57
CA THR A 28 -7.96 -0.92 -2.89
C THR A 28 -8.13 0.25 -3.84
N VAL A 29 -7.07 1.04 -4.01
CA VAL A 29 -7.04 2.16 -4.96
C VAL A 29 -5.82 2.04 -5.88
N PRO A 30 -5.90 2.53 -7.12
CA PRO A 30 -4.74 2.61 -8.00
C PRO A 30 -3.64 3.49 -7.39
N VAL A 31 -2.40 3.07 -7.61
CA VAL A 31 -1.19 3.84 -7.30
C VAL A 31 -0.46 4.13 -8.60
N GLU A 32 -0.09 5.38 -8.83
CA GLU A 32 0.78 5.81 -9.93
C GLU A 32 2.14 6.24 -9.36
N PHE A 33 3.24 5.86 -10.01
CA PHE A 33 4.61 6.27 -9.68
C PHE A 33 5.49 6.23 -10.94
N ASP A 34 6.71 6.77 -10.88
CA ASP A 34 7.57 6.90 -12.07
C ASP A 34 7.92 5.56 -12.73
N GLY A 35 7.80 4.45 -12.01
CA GLY A 35 8.04 3.09 -12.51
C GLY A 35 6.78 2.34 -12.96
N GLY A 36 5.61 2.98 -12.98
CA GLY A 36 4.36 2.39 -13.50
C GLY A 36 3.18 2.54 -12.55
N THR A 37 2.32 1.52 -12.55
CA THR A 37 1.08 1.51 -11.77
C THR A 37 0.99 0.30 -10.87
N GLY A 38 0.25 0.44 -9.77
CA GLY A 38 -0.02 -0.63 -8.83
C GLY A 38 -1.36 -0.46 -8.14
N THR A 39 -1.60 -1.31 -7.14
CA THR A 39 -2.84 -1.27 -6.34
C THR A 39 -2.50 -1.35 -4.86
N THR A 40 -3.07 -0.47 -4.04
CA THR A 40 -2.87 -0.53 -2.59
C THR A 40 -3.44 -1.82 -1.99
N LYS A 41 -2.76 -2.34 -0.97
CA LYS A 41 -3.25 -3.35 -0.03
C LYS A 41 -3.73 -2.71 1.27
N ASP A 42 -2.95 -1.74 1.75
CA ASP A 42 -3.32 -0.92 2.90
C ASP A 42 -2.56 0.41 2.92
N VAL A 43 -3.15 1.38 3.61
CA VAL A 43 -2.59 2.71 3.84
C VAL A 43 -2.72 3.05 5.32
N ASN A 44 -1.75 3.78 5.85
CA ASN A 44 -1.86 4.47 7.12
C ASN A 44 -1.13 5.82 7.08
N GLU A 45 -1.11 6.52 8.19
CA GLU A 45 -0.59 7.88 8.32
C GLU A 45 0.92 7.99 8.05
N SER A 46 1.65 6.88 8.09
CA SER A 46 3.10 6.84 7.85
C SER A 46 3.52 5.81 6.80
N GLY A 47 2.59 5.25 6.04
CA GLY A 47 2.89 4.10 5.23
C GLY A 47 1.85 3.77 4.17
N VAL A 48 2.36 3.30 3.03
CA VAL A 48 1.55 2.77 1.93
C VAL A 48 2.11 1.40 1.59
N ARG A 49 1.25 0.38 1.56
CA ARG A 49 1.58 -0.95 1.05
C ARG A 49 0.79 -1.21 -0.21
N PHE A 50 1.47 -1.59 -1.28
CA PHE A 50 0.85 -1.76 -2.60
C PHE A 50 1.54 -2.88 -3.39
N GLU A 51 0.84 -3.36 -4.41
CA GLU A 51 1.32 -4.39 -5.33
C GLU A 51 1.63 -3.80 -6.71
N ILE A 52 2.73 -4.24 -7.30
CA ILE A 52 3.23 -3.83 -8.62
C ILE A 52 3.81 -5.05 -9.36
N ASP A 53 3.96 -4.93 -10.67
CA ASP A 53 4.54 -5.95 -11.55
C ASP A 53 6.06 -5.81 -11.76
N GLN A 54 6.62 -4.65 -11.43
CA GLN A 54 8.06 -4.37 -11.50
C GLN A 54 8.66 -4.11 -10.12
N PRO A 55 9.87 -4.60 -9.82
CA PRO A 55 10.45 -4.42 -8.49
C PRO A 55 10.89 -2.97 -8.25
N LEU A 56 10.67 -2.50 -7.02
CA LEU A 56 11.38 -1.35 -6.48
C LEU A 56 12.53 -1.81 -5.57
N VAL A 57 13.46 -0.92 -5.26
CA VAL A 57 14.63 -1.24 -4.43
C VAL A 57 14.40 -0.73 -2.99
N PRO A 58 14.78 -1.49 -1.95
CA PRO A 58 14.83 -0.96 -0.59
C PRO A 58 15.62 0.35 -0.48
N ASP A 59 15.20 1.23 0.44
CA ASP A 59 15.72 2.59 0.66
C ASP A 59 15.57 3.58 -0.50
N GLN A 60 15.06 3.15 -1.65
CA GLN A 60 14.71 4.03 -2.77
C GLN A 60 13.69 5.09 -2.32
N SER A 61 13.96 6.34 -2.66
CA SER A 61 13.00 7.43 -2.48
C SER A 61 11.98 7.40 -3.62
N VAL A 62 10.70 7.50 -3.28
CA VAL A 62 9.61 7.38 -4.24
C VAL A 62 8.56 8.47 -4.01
N THR A 63 7.97 8.94 -5.10
CA THR A 63 6.72 9.70 -5.09
C THR A 63 5.62 8.81 -5.66
N LEU A 64 4.61 8.55 -4.84
CA LEU A 64 3.42 7.79 -5.20
C LEU A 64 2.24 8.75 -5.33
N ARG A 65 1.26 8.41 -6.16
CA ARG A 65 -0.04 9.08 -6.22
C ARG A 65 -1.13 8.05 -6.03
N LEU A 66 -1.89 8.16 -4.95
CA LEU A 66 -3.09 7.35 -4.73
C LEU A 66 -4.24 8.01 -5.48
N VAL A 67 -4.88 7.27 -6.38
CA VAL A 67 -5.86 7.82 -7.33
C VAL A 67 -7.28 7.44 -6.90
N PHE A 68 -8.13 8.44 -6.67
CA PHE A 68 -9.54 8.29 -6.32
C PHE A 68 -10.40 8.79 -7.48
N ARG A 69 -10.94 7.86 -8.27
CA ARG A 69 -11.65 8.17 -9.53
C ARG A 69 -13.09 8.63 -9.31
N ASP A 70 -13.78 8.04 -8.34
CA ASP A 70 -15.21 8.31 -8.10
C ASP A 70 -15.44 9.30 -6.95
N PHE A 71 -14.40 10.05 -6.56
CA PHE A 71 -14.51 11.04 -5.51
C PHE A 71 -15.17 12.31 -6.08
N GLN A 72 -16.43 12.54 -5.70
CA GLN A 72 -17.25 13.71 -6.07
C GLN A 72 -17.70 13.83 -7.53
N GLY A 73 -17.44 12.83 -8.39
CA GLY A 73 -17.88 12.82 -9.79
C GLY A 73 -17.14 13.89 -10.62
N GLY A 74 -16.08 13.49 -11.31
CA GLY A 74 -15.24 14.41 -12.07
C GLY A 74 -13.87 13.80 -12.33
N ASP A 75 -12.86 14.67 -12.49
CA ASP A 75 -11.48 14.24 -12.67
C ASP A 75 -10.95 13.48 -11.43
N PRO A 76 -10.06 12.48 -11.62
CA PRO A 76 -9.55 11.71 -10.50
C PRO A 76 -8.73 12.55 -9.53
N TRP A 77 -9.11 12.48 -8.25
CA TRP A 77 -8.33 13.05 -7.16
C TRP A 77 -7.05 12.28 -6.95
N ARG A 78 -5.95 13.00 -6.69
CA ARG A 78 -4.64 12.39 -6.48
C ARG A 78 -4.05 12.86 -5.16
N MET A 79 -3.86 11.89 -4.26
CA MET A 79 -3.10 12.12 -3.03
C MET A 79 -1.65 11.72 -3.27
N ALA A 80 -0.77 12.71 -3.34
CA ALA A 80 0.66 12.48 -3.47
C ALA A 80 1.25 12.05 -2.11
N ALA A 81 2.04 10.98 -2.13
CA ALA A 81 2.80 10.51 -0.99
C ALA A 81 4.28 10.45 -1.35
N ARG A 82 5.14 11.07 -0.54
CA ARG A 82 6.59 10.96 -0.67
C ARG A 82 7.14 10.10 0.45
N GLY A 83 8.08 9.22 0.14
CA GLY A 83 8.60 8.31 1.14
C GLY A 83 9.80 7.49 0.66
N LYS A 84 10.18 6.52 1.49
CA LYS A 84 11.21 5.54 1.17
C LYS A 84 10.66 4.13 1.22
N VAL A 85 11.09 3.29 0.27
CA VAL A 85 10.81 1.86 0.30
C VAL A 85 11.49 1.24 1.52
N VAL A 86 10.73 0.55 2.37
CA VAL A 86 11.26 -0.12 3.58
C VAL A 86 11.18 -1.63 3.51
N ARG A 87 10.41 -2.18 2.55
CA ARG A 87 10.30 -3.62 2.33
C ARG A 87 9.75 -3.93 0.94
N VAL A 88 10.27 -4.97 0.33
CA VAL A 88 9.79 -5.53 -0.94
C VAL A 88 9.69 -7.05 -0.78
N GLU A 89 8.52 -7.60 -1.13
CA GLU A 89 8.23 -9.04 -1.04
C GLU A 89 7.81 -9.55 -2.42
N THR A 90 8.49 -10.57 -2.94
CA THR A 90 8.10 -11.23 -4.19
C THR A 90 6.97 -12.22 -3.92
N ASN A 91 5.88 -12.11 -4.66
CA ASN A 91 4.70 -12.97 -4.57
C ASN A 91 4.37 -13.52 -5.97
N GLY A 92 5.12 -14.56 -6.38
CA GLY A 92 5.01 -15.10 -7.74
C GLY A 92 5.56 -14.10 -8.76
N THR A 93 4.69 -13.58 -9.63
CA THR A 93 5.04 -12.58 -10.65
C THR A 93 4.87 -11.13 -10.21
N ALA A 94 4.32 -10.91 -9.01
CA ALA A 94 4.07 -9.57 -8.47
C ALA A 94 4.98 -9.26 -7.27
N TYR A 95 5.12 -7.97 -6.95
CA TYR A 95 5.88 -7.47 -5.83
C TYR A 95 4.97 -6.69 -4.90
N THR A 96 4.99 -7.03 -3.60
CA THR A 96 4.38 -6.20 -2.57
C THR A 96 5.43 -5.28 -1.97
N VAL A 97 5.22 -3.98 -2.14
CA VAL A 97 6.11 -2.93 -1.67
C VAL A 97 5.48 -2.23 -0.48
N ALA A 98 6.26 -2.03 0.58
CA ALA A 98 5.89 -1.14 1.68
C ALA A 98 6.79 0.09 1.65
N VAL A 99 6.16 1.27 1.64
CA VAL A 99 6.83 2.57 1.70
C VAL A 99 6.53 3.19 3.06
N ARG A 100 7.56 3.71 3.72
CA ARG A 100 7.39 4.63 4.85
C ARG A 100 7.25 6.04 4.28
N VAL A 101 6.08 6.62 4.48
CA VAL A 101 5.73 7.96 3.99
C VAL A 101 6.26 9.01 4.96
N THR A 102 6.82 10.08 4.41
CA THR A 102 7.30 11.26 5.13
C THR A 102 6.38 12.47 4.94
N SER A 103 5.59 12.51 3.87
CA SER A 103 4.58 13.55 3.65
C SER A 103 3.46 13.06 2.74
N TYR A 104 2.23 13.47 3.06
CA TYR A 104 1.09 13.44 2.15
C TYR A 104 0.73 14.85 1.70
N VAL A 105 0.38 15.00 0.43
CA VAL A 105 -0.20 16.22 -0.14
C VAL A 105 -1.45 15.81 -0.90
N LEU A 106 -2.60 16.35 -0.50
CA LEU A 106 -3.81 16.24 -1.27
C LEU A 106 -3.80 17.34 -2.32
N ALA A 107 -3.84 16.96 -3.60
CA ALA A 107 -4.11 17.89 -4.68
C ALA A 107 -5.57 17.72 -5.08
N GLU A 108 -6.29 18.83 -5.21
CA GLU A 108 -7.61 18.82 -5.82
C GLU A 108 -7.49 18.38 -7.27
N ALA A 109 -8.50 17.69 -7.78
CA ALA A 109 -8.64 17.53 -9.21
C ALA A 109 -8.71 18.94 -9.83
N PRO A 110 -8.01 19.22 -10.95
CA PRO A 110 -8.15 20.50 -11.62
C PRO A 110 -9.64 20.74 -11.88
N SER A 111 -10.15 21.91 -11.47
CA SER A 111 -11.53 22.29 -11.78
C SER A 111 -11.70 22.28 -13.29
N SER A 112 -12.63 21.48 -13.78
CA SER A 112 -13.13 21.64 -15.14
C SER A 112 -13.96 22.93 -15.15
N ASP A 113 -13.33 24.05 -15.55
CA ASP A 113 -14.03 25.27 -15.98
C ASP A 113 -14.75 25.03 -17.31
#